data_AF-A0A2I7N4D3-F1
#
_entry.id   AF-A0A2I7N4D3-F1
#
_cell.length_a   1.000
_cell.length_b   1.000
_cell.length_c   1.000
_cell.angle_alpha   90.00
_cell.angle_beta   90.00
_cell.angle_gamma   90.00
#
_symmetry.space_group_name_H-M   'P 1'
#
loop_
_entity.id
_entity.type
_entity.pdbx_description
1 polymer ?
#
loop_
_entity_poly.entity_id
_entity_poly.type
_entity_poly.pdbx_seq_one_letter_code
_entity_poly.pdbx_strand_id
1 'polypeptide(L)'
;MIKFEKFFLPMKKLMLALAAIGINQSFADVSGFYLGGGLGYGVQKLDYQNSSTSDGSLGLRIQLGYQFADWIDAELGYNYITEGSNWNNLGSPSSIIYDLSVTPGFTLPATPIGVFVRLGVDAVSTNLNSSFYNSSMNSSINFEYGAGVKVNIPDSRTFIRAEYINYGGGPNNGNSGVLTTPSAIMIDAGYVF
;
A
#
# COMPACT_ATOMS: atom_id res chain seq x y z
N MET A 1 -22.98 12.10 37.09
CA MET A 1 -22.97 10.64 37.22
C MET A 1 -23.58 10.05 35.95
N ILE A 2 -22.74 9.71 34.96
CA ILE A 2 -23.16 9.04 33.71
C ILE A 2 -22.29 7.79 33.60
N LYS A 3 -22.93 6.62 33.58
CA LYS A 3 -22.27 5.30 33.59
C LYS A 3 -21.62 5.01 32.23
N PHE A 4 -20.30 4.87 32.24
CA PHE A 4 -19.43 4.56 31.07
C PHE A 4 -19.22 3.05 30.85
N GLU A 5 -20.19 2.19 31.17
CA GLU A 5 -19.97 0.73 31.20
C GLU A 5 -20.41 -0.05 29.94
N LYS A 6 -20.90 0.59 28.88
CA LYS A 6 -21.49 -0.14 27.74
C LYS A 6 -20.66 -0.22 26.45
N PHE A 7 -19.49 0.41 26.36
CA PHE A 7 -18.66 0.37 25.14
C PHE A 7 -17.51 -0.64 25.17
N PHE A 8 -17.19 -1.24 26.32
CA PHE A 8 -16.01 -2.11 26.47
C PHE A 8 -16.25 -3.60 26.16
N LEU A 9 -17.51 -4.04 26.10
CA LEU A 9 -17.84 -5.46 25.87
C LEU A 9 -17.66 -5.98 24.44
N PRO A 10 -17.91 -5.23 23.35
CA PRO A 10 -17.77 -5.78 21.99
C PRO A 10 -16.31 -5.84 21.50
N MET A 11 -15.44 -4.93 21.96
CA MET A 11 -14.01 -4.93 21.57
C MET A 11 -13.23 -6.13 22.12
N LYS A 12 -13.51 -6.56 23.36
CA LYS A 12 -12.87 -7.76 23.93
C LYS A 12 -13.25 -9.05 23.21
N LYS A 13 -14.45 -9.12 22.63
CA LYS A 13 -14.91 -10.29 21.87
C LYS A 13 -14.34 -10.30 20.45
N LEU A 14 -14.10 -9.13 19.86
CA LEU A 14 -13.44 -9.02 18.56
C LEU A 14 -11.95 -9.40 18.63
N MET A 15 -11.25 -9.04 19.72
CA MET A 15 -9.86 -9.47 19.94
C MET A 15 -9.72 -10.96 20.25
N LEU A 16 -10.73 -11.59 20.86
CA LEU A 16 -10.70 -13.02 21.18
C LEU A 16 -11.09 -13.91 19.98
N ALA A 17 -11.89 -13.39 19.04
CA ALA A 17 -12.22 -14.08 17.80
C ALA A 17 -11.02 -14.20 16.85
N LEU A 18 -10.04 -13.29 16.95
CA LEU A 18 -8.80 -13.34 16.17
C LEU A 18 -7.82 -14.43 16.67
N ALA A 19 -8.03 -14.97 17.86
CA ALA A 19 -7.16 -15.98 18.48
C ALA A 19 -7.58 -17.44 18.21
N ALA A 20 -8.69 -17.68 17.49
CA ALA A 20 -9.31 -19.01 17.38
C ALA A 20 -9.09 -19.75 16.05
N ILE A 21 -8.33 -19.20 15.10
CA ILE A 21 -8.01 -19.90 13.85
C ILE A 21 -6.66 -20.60 14.01
N GLY A 22 -6.66 -21.66 14.81
CA GLY A 22 -5.58 -22.64 14.87
C GLY A 22 -5.89 -23.79 13.91
N ILE A 23 -5.20 -23.84 12.78
CA ILE A 23 -5.10 -25.06 11.97
C ILE A 23 -3.60 -25.31 11.74
N ASN A 24 -3.12 -26.41 12.31
CA ASN A 24 -1.74 -26.87 12.22
C ASN A 24 -1.30 -27.01 10.76
N GLN A 25 -0.32 -26.22 10.35
CA GLN A 25 0.52 -26.48 9.19
C GLN A 25 1.96 -26.32 9.69
N SER A 26 2.65 -27.44 9.82
CA SER A 26 4.07 -27.52 10.10
C SER A 26 4.86 -27.06 8.88
N PHE A 27 5.00 -25.75 8.75
CA PHE A 27 6.12 -25.08 8.10
C PHE A 27 6.79 -24.21 9.18
N ALA A 28 8.09 -23.99 9.07
CA ALA A 28 8.83 -23.18 10.03
C ALA A 28 8.06 -21.90 10.38
N ASP A 29 7.96 -21.52 11.65
CA ASP A 29 7.22 -20.32 12.07
C ASP A 29 7.76 -19.08 11.33
N VAL A 30 7.01 -18.63 10.32
CA VAL A 30 7.32 -17.43 9.52
C VAL A 30 6.62 -16.20 10.12
N SER A 31 6.05 -16.32 11.31
CA SER A 31 5.48 -15.16 11.99
C SER A 31 6.58 -14.24 12.51
N GLY A 32 6.35 -12.94 12.43
CA GLY A 32 7.34 -11.96 12.85
C GLY A 32 7.11 -10.58 12.25
N PHE A 33 7.79 -9.60 12.82
CA PHE A 33 7.89 -8.29 12.18
C PHE A 33 8.77 -8.41 10.94
N TYR A 34 8.48 -7.66 9.90
CA TYR A 34 9.41 -7.51 8.79
C TYR A 34 9.61 -6.05 8.42
N LEU A 35 10.80 -5.80 7.89
CA LEU A 35 11.14 -4.55 7.23
C LEU A 35 11.49 -4.89 5.79
N GLY A 36 10.95 -4.11 4.86
CA GLY A 36 11.22 -4.27 3.46
C GLY A 36 11.18 -2.95 2.71
N GLY A 37 11.45 -3.05 1.44
CA GLY A 37 11.32 -1.95 0.52
C GLY A 37 11.55 -2.42 -0.90
N GLY A 38 11.29 -1.51 -1.83
CA GLY A 38 11.34 -1.85 -3.23
C GLY A 38 11.22 -0.65 -4.14
N LEU A 39 11.22 -0.99 -5.42
CA LEU A 39 11.16 -0.05 -6.50
C LEU A 39 10.23 -0.60 -7.58
N GLY A 40 9.70 0.29 -8.39
CA GLY A 40 8.71 -0.10 -9.37
C GLY A 40 8.39 1.00 -10.35
N TYR A 41 7.34 0.77 -11.12
CA TYR A 41 6.81 1.72 -12.07
C TYR A 41 5.48 2.25 -11.55
N GLY A 42 5.46 3.52 -11.15
CA GLY A 42 4.27 4.23 -10.71
C GLY A 42 3.57 4.92 -11.88
N VAL A 43 2.25 4.80 -11.96
CA VAL A 43 1.41 5.50 -12.94
C VAL A 43 0.55 6.52 -12.20
N GLN A 44 0.59 7.76 -12.65
CA GLN A 44 -0.19 8.87 -12.13
C GLN A 44 -1.21 9.28 -13.19
N LYS A 45 -2.49 8.97 -12.95
CA LYS A 45 -3.59 9.44 -13.79
C LYS A 45 -3.99 10.84 -13.34
N LEU A 46 -3.95 11.82 -14.24
CA LEU A 46 -4.40 13.19 -13.99
C LEU A 46 -5.71 13.43 -14.72
N ASP A 47 -6.71 13.91 -13.99
CA ASP A 47 -8.00 14.31 -14.53
C ASP A 47 -8.16 15.84 -14.37
N TYR A 48 -8.39 16.55 -15.49
CA TYR A 48 -8.61 18.01 -15.54
C TYR A 48 -9.60 18.39 -16.65
N GLN A 49 -10.67 19.12 -16.31
CA GLN A 49 -11.66 19.67 -17.25
C GLN A 49 -12.12 18.69 -18.35
N ASN A 50 -12.56 17.49 -17.96
CA ASN A 50 -13.00 16.40 -18.85
C ASN A 50 -11.92 15.79 -19.76
N SER A 51 -10.66 16.15 -19.56
CA SER A 51 -9.50 15.49 -20.17
C SER A 51 -8.76 14.68 -19.11
N SER A 52 -8.25 13.52 -19.51
CA SER A 52 -7.46 12.66 -18.64
C SER A 52 -6.18 12.24 -19.35
N THR A 53 -5.07 12.23 -18.62
CA THR A 53 -3.83 11.59 -19.07
C THR A 53 -3.33 10.64 -18.01
N SER A 54 -2.52 9.67 -18.42
CA SER A 54 -1.74 8.84 -17.51
C SER A 54 -0.28 8.97 -17.91
N ASP A 55 0.56 9.28 -16.94
CA ASP A 55 1.99 9.28 -17.13
C ASP A 55 2.65 8.42 -16.05
N GLY A 56 3.75 7.77 -16.41
CA GLY A 56 4.40 6.82 -15.52
C GLY A 56 5.86 7.16 -15.26
N SER A 57 6.25 6.98 -14.00
CA SER A 57 7.55 7.34 -13.45
C SER A 57 8.03 6.29 -12.45
N LEU A 58 9.21 6.49 -11.86
CA LEU A 58 9.76 5.57 -10.88
C LEU A 58 8.93 5.62 -9.58
N GLY A 59 8.60 4.46 -9.04
CA GLY A 59 8.01 4.29 -7.71
C GLY A 59 9.05 3.75 -6.74
N LEU A 60 9.06 4.26 -5.51
CA LEU A 60 9.85 3.78 -4.39
C LEU A 60 8.94 3.44 -3.22
N ARG A 61 9.28 2.39 -2.47
CA ARG A 61 8.54 1.98 -1.28
C ARG A 61 9.45 1.54 -0.15
N ILE A 62 9.03 1.87 1.06
CA ILE A 62 9.52 1.30 2.31
C ILE A 62 8.30 0.78 3.07
N GLN A 63 8.41 -0.41 3.63
CA GLN A 63 7.31 -1.08 4.32
C GLN A 63 7.78 -1.73 5.62
N LEU A 64 6.95 -1.59 6.65
CA LEU A 64 7.08 -2.31 7.92
C LEU A 64 5.79 -3.09 8.12
N GLY A 65 5.88 -4.38 8.42
CA GLY A 65 4.68 -5.14 8.71
C GLY A 65 4.89 -6.24 9.72
N TYR A 66 3.81 -6.97 9.98
CA TYR A 66 3.81 -8.13 10.83
C TYR A 66 3.13 -9.28 10.08
N GLN A 67 3.89 -10.35 9.88
CA GLN A 67 3.38 -11.58 9.30
C GLN A 67 2.77 -12.44 10.41
N PHE A 68 1.46 -12.67 10.34
CA PHE A 68 0.78 -13.53 11.32
C PHE A 68 0.88 -15.00 10.92
N ALA A 69 0.85 -15.27 9.62
CA ALA A 69 1.04 -16.58 9.01
C ALA A 69 1.52 -16.42 7.56
N ASP A 70 1.89 -17.51 6.90
CA ASP A 70 2.30 -17.50 5.49
C ASP A 70 1.29 -16.86 4.54
N TRP A 71 0.01 -16.92 4.92
CA TRP A 71 -1.12 -16.48 4.11
C TRP A 71 -1.71 -15.13 4.54
N ILE A 72 -1.22 -14.49 5.61
CA ILE A 72 -1.75 -13.18 6.03
C ILE A 72 -0.72 -12.36 6.79
N ASP A 73 -0.58 -11.11 6.35
CA ASP A 73 0.21 -10.08 7.00
C ASP A 73 -0.55 -8.74 7.04
N ALA A 74 -0.08 -7.83 7.90
CA ALA A 74 -0.51 -6.44 7.96
C ALA A 74 0.70 -5.52 7.79
N GLU A 75 0.55 -4.46 7.00
CA GLU A 75 1.66 -3.60 6.61
C GLU A 75 1.33 -2.11 6.78
N LEU A 76 2.35 -1.36 7.19
CA LEU A 76 2.45 0.08 7.07
C LEU A 76 3.47 0.41 5.98
N GLY A 77 3.10 1.28 5.05
CA GLY A 77 3.98 1.66 3.95
C GLY A 77 4.15 3.16 3.78
N TYR A 78 5.32 3.52 3.28
CA TYR A 78 5.63 4.82 2.73
C TYR A 78 6.02 4.64 1.27
N ASN A 79 5.28 5.27 0.36
CA ASN A 79 5.51 5.18 -1.07
C ASN A 79 5.73 6.57 -1.65
N TYR A 80 6.64 6.65 -2.61
CA TYR A 80 6.92 7.85 -3.36
C TYR A 80 6.96 7.53 -4.84
N ILE A 81 6.04 8.13 -5.60
CA ILE A 81 6.05 8.10 -7.06
C ILE A 81 6.67 9.42 -7.53
N THR A 82 7.79 9.32 -8.23
CA THR A 82 8.58 10.48 -8.63
C THR A 82 7.84 11.34 -9.65
N GLU A 83 8.39 12.53 -9.91
CA GLU A 83 7.87 13.41 -10.95
C GLU A 83 7.75 12.70 -12.29
N GLY A 84 6.58 12.82 -12.90
CA GLY A 84 6.31 12.40 -14.27
C GLY A 84 6.63 13.48 -15.30
N SER A 85 6.27 13.19 -16.53
CA SER A 85 6.23 14.10 -17.66
C SER A 85 5.31 15.29 -17.41
N ASN A 86 5.70 16.45 -17.94
CA ASN A 86 4.86 17.64 -17.90
C ASN A 86 3.65 17.45 -18.82
N TRP A 87 2.44 17.57 -18.27
CA TRP A 87 1.21 17.45 -19.04
C TRP A 87 0.60 18.82 -19.35
N ASN A 88 0.43 19.14 -20.63
CA ASN A 88 -0.27 20.34 -21.10
C ASN A 88 0.20 21.66 -20.45
N ASN A 89 1.50 21.76 -20.13
CA ASN A 89 2.11 22.86 -19.38
C ASN A 89 1.55 23.07 -17.95
N LEU A 90 0.75 22.14 -17.44
CA LEU A 90 0.20 22.17 -16.10
C LEU A 90 1.24 21.83 -15.04
N GLY A 91 2.28 21.07 -15.41
CA GLY A 91 3.37 20.67 -14.53
C GLY A 91 3.59 19.16 -14.49
N SER A 92 4.61 18.76 -13.73
CA SER A 92 4.96 17.36 -13.50
C SER A 92 4.35 16.86 -12.19
N PRO A 93 3.50 15.82 -12.22
CA PRO A 93 2.89 15.27 -11.01
C PRO A 93 3.87 14.39 -10.24
N SER A 94 3.83 14.47 -8.92
CA SER A 94 4.44 13.51 -7.99
C SER A 94 3.47 13.17 -6.86
N SER A 95 3.66 12.00 -6.24
CA SER A 95 2.75 11.51 -5.21
C SER A 95 3.53 10.90 -4.05
N ILE A 96 3.19 11.32 -2.82
CA ILE A 96 3.62 10.69 -1.57
C ILE A 96 2.41 9.99 -0.97
N ILE A 97 2.57 8.72 -0.62
CA ILE A 97 1.49 7.89 -0.10
C ILE A 97 1.94 7.23 1.21
N TYR A 98 1.14 7.38 2.26
CA TYR A 98 1.24 6.56 3.47
C TYR A 98 0.10 5.55 3.48
N ASP A 99 0.38 4.27 3.64
CA ASP A 99 -0.64 3.23 3.61
C ASP A 99 -0.67 2.39 4.90
N LEU A 100 -1.85 1.87 5.20
CA LEU A 100 -2.09 0.78 6.15
C LEU A 100 -2.92 -0.28 5.45
N SER A 101 -2.41 -1.51 5.41
CA SER A 101 -2.97 -2.57 4.59
C SER A 101 -2.91 -3.93 5.28
N VAL A 102 -3.71 -4.85 4.76
CA VAL A 102 -3.62 -6.28 5.05
C VAL A 102 -3.45 -7.04 3.74
N THR A 103 -2.64 -8.10 3.74
CA THR A 103 -2.45 -8.93 2.55
C THR A 103 -2.84 -10.39 2.78
N PRO A 104 -4.14 -10.72 2.72
CA PRO A 104 -4.56 -12.12 2.73
C PRO A 104 -4.21 -12.79 1.39
N GLY A 105 -3.77 -14.04 1.47
CA GLY A 105 -3.31 -14.81 0.32
C GLY A 105 -3.38 -16.32 0.54
N PHE A 106 -2.73 -17.06 -0.34
CA PHE A 106 -2.51 -18.49 -0.17
C PHE A 106 -1.19 -18.90 -0.83
N THR A 107 -0.55 -19.91 -0.26
CA THR A 107 0.69 -20.50 -0.79
C THR A 107 0.36 -21.68 -1.69
N LEU A 108 0.99 -21.72 -2.87
CA LEU A 108 0.84 -22.84 -3.80
C LEU A 108 1.51 -24.10 -3.22
N PRO A 109 0.81 -25.24 -3.17
CA PRO A 109 1.34 -26.47 -2.58
C PRO A 109 2.71 -26.87 -3.17
N ALA A 110 3.63 -27.27 -2.29
CA ALA A 110 4.98 -27.71 -2.64
C ALA A 110 5.85 -26.66 -3.38
N THR A 111 5.53 -25.37 -3.24
CA THR A 111 6.35 -24.28 -3.79
C THR A 111 6.57 -23.18 -2.75
N PRO A 112 7.63 -22.37 -2.88
CA PRO A 112 7.82 -21.16 -2.07
C PRO A 112 6.91 -19.98 -2.49
N ILE A 113 6.00 -20.18 -3.44
CA ILE A 113 5.26 -19.13 -4.12
C ILE A 113 3.88 -18.99 -3.48
N GLY A 114 3.55 -17.79 -3.03
CA GLY A 114 2.21 -17.39 -2.63
C GLY A 114 1.64 -16.32 -3.54
N VAL A 115 0.33 -16.31 -3.67
CA VAL A 115 -0.42 -15.21 -4.28
C VAL A 115 -1.22 -14.51 -3.20
N PHE A 116 -1.33 -13.20 -3.28
CA PHE A 116 -2.02 -12.41 -2.28
C PHE A 116 -2.83 -11.30 -2.94
N VAL A 117 -3.85 -10.86 -2.22
CA VAL A 117 -4.52 -9.59 -2.47
C VAL A 117 -4.12 -8.61 -1.38
N ARG A 118 -4.12 -7.34 -1.70
CA ARG A 118 -3.81 -6.24 -0.80
C ARG A 118 -5.05 -5.39 -0.65
N LEU A 119 -5.43 -5.08 0.58
CA LEU A 119 -6.59 -4.26 0.89
C LEU A 119 -6.22 -3.31 2.01
N GLY A 120 -6.49 -2.03 1.84
CA GLY A 120 -6.02 -1.03 2.79
C GLY A 120 -6.70 0.30 2.70
N VAL A 121 -6.15 1.23 3.47
CA VAL A 121 -6.45 2.66 3.38
C VAL A 121 -5.15 3.40 3.22
N ASP A 122 -5.20 4.49 2.46
CA ASP A 122 -4.05 5.34 2.22
C ASP A 122 -4.33 6.79 2.57
N ALA A 123 -3.26 7.56 2.77
CA ALA A 123 -3.25 9.00 2.76
C ALA A 123 -2.37 9.45 1.59
N VAL A 124 -3.01 9.88 0.51
CA VAL A 124 -2.34 10.32 -0.73
C VAL A 124 -2.16 11.83 -0.71
N SER A 125 -0.90 12.26 -0.79
CA SER A 125 -0.53 13.66 -1.03
C SER A 125 0.05 13.81 -2.43
N THR A 126 -0.64 14.53 -3.29
CA THR A 126 -0.20 14.76 -4.68
C THR A 126 0.26 16.20 -4.86
N ASN A 127 1.35 16.38 -5.59
CA ASN A 127 1.90 17.68 -5.92
C ASN A 127 2.13 17.80 -7.42
N LEU A 128 1.72 18.94 -7.97
CA LEU A 128 1.98 19.30 -9.35
C LEU A 128 3.08 20.36 -9.36
N ASN A 129 4.27 19.99 -9.83
CA ASN A 129 5.40 20.90 -9.97
C ASN A 129 5.20 21.82 -11.18
N SER A 130 4.80 23.07 -10.92
CA SER A 130 4.37 24.02 -11.94
C SER A 130 4.66 25.46 -11.53
N SER A 131 5.01 26.32 -12.49
CA SER A 131 5.08 27.77 -12.26
C SER A 131 3.71 28.43 -12.15
N PHE A 132 2.64 27.75 -12.55
CA PHE A 132 1.27 28.29 -12.54
C PHE A 132 0.51 28.01 -11.24
N TYR A 133 0.91 26.99 -10.49
CA TYR A 133 0.24 26.57 -9.26
C TYR A 133 1.22 26.65 -8.08
N ASN A 134 0.82 27.30 -6.99
CA ASN A 134 1.58 27.24 -5.75
C ASN A 134 1.60 25.79 -5.25
N SER A 135 2.79 25.28 -4.92
CA SER A 135 2.96 23.98 -4.28
C SER A 135 2.27 24.01 -2.92
N SER A 136 1.20 23.23 -2.79
CA SER A 136 0.54 22.95 -1.52
C SER A 136 0.19 21.47 -1.48
N MET A 137 0.67 20.80 -0.45
CA MET A 137 0.42 19.38 -0.25
C MET A 137 -0.83 19.22 0.61
N ASN A 138 -1.92 18.77 0.00
CA ASN A 138 -3.10 18.30 0.70
C ASN A 138 -3.15 16.79 0.59
N SER A 139 -3.50 16.13 1.70
CA SER A 139 -3.71 14.69 1.71
C SER A 139 -5.20 14.35 1.56
N SER A 140 -5.48 13.25 0.88
CA SER A 140 -6.81 12.62 0.83
C SER A 140 -6.72 11.18 1.30
N ILE A 141 -7.76 10.73 2.00
CA ILE A 141 -7.84 9.34 2.48
C ILE A 141 -8.63 8.52 1.46
N ASN A 142 -8.04 7.46 0.93
CA ASN A 142 -8.71 6.56 0.01
C ASN A 142 -8.67 5.11 0.48
N PHE A 143 -9.49 4.30 -0.18
CA PHE A 143 -9.38 2.87 -0.13
C PHE A 143 -8.31 2.41 -1.12
N GLU A 144 -7.40 1.56 -0.65
CA GLU A 144 -6.32 0.99 -1.43
C GLU A 144 -6.65 -0.47 -1.75
N TYR A 145 -6.31 -0.92 -2.96
CA TYR A 145 -6.37 -2.34 -3.31
C TYR A 145 -5.24 -2.75 -4.24
N GLY A 146 -4.90 -4.02 -4.21
CA GLY A 146 -3.84 -4.59 -5.04
C GLY A 146 -3.86 -6.10 -5.07
N ALA A 147 -2.93 -6.66 -5.85
CA ALA A 147 -2.68 -8.09 -5.88
C ALA A 147 -1.25 -8.36 -6.33
N GLY A 148 -0.70 -9.48 -5.88
CA GLY A 148 0.68 -9.81 -6.17
C GLY A 148 1.03 -11.26 -5.95
N VAL A 149 2.31 -11.53 -6.21
CA VAL A 149 2.96 -12.81 -5.99
C VAL A 149 4.12 -12.59 -5.03
N LYS A 150 4.20 -13.41 -3.99
CA LYS A 150 5.27 -13.45 -2.99
C LYS A 150 6.05 -14.75 -3.15
N VAL A 151 7.37 -14.66 -3.09
CA VAL A 151 8.28 -15.81 -3.11
C VAL A 151 9.09 -15.77 -1.82
N ASN A 152 8.83 -16.73 -0.95
CA ASN A 152 9.62 -16.91 0.28
C ASN A 152 10.93 -17.62 -0.08
N ILE A 153 12.08 -17.01 0.19
CA ILE A 153 13.36 -17.60 -0.18
C ILE A 153 13.69 -18.75 0.80
N PRO A 154 13.82 -20.00 0.33
CA PRO A 154 14.08 -21.16 1.19
C PRO A 154 15.31 -20.97 2.07
N ASP A 155 15.27 -21.55 3.27
CA ASP A 155 16.35 -21.50 4.26
C ASP A 155 16.78 -20.08 4.67
N SER A 156 15.91 -19.09 4.42
CA SER A 156 16.10 -17.70 4.82
C SER A 156 14.81 -17.14 5.43
N ARG A 157 14.91 -15.98 6.07
CA ARG A 157 13.76 -15.18 6.52
C ARG A 157 13.42 -14.05 5.53
N THR A 158 13.82 -14.20 4.28
CA THR A 158 13.65 -13.18 3.24
C THR A 158 12.53 -13.58 2.29
N PHE A 159 11.79 -12.59 1.81
CA PHE A 159 10.86 -12.76 0.70
C PHE A 159 11.13 -11.72 -0.38
N ILE A 160 10.74 -12.06 -1.61
CA ILE A 160 10.64 -11.13 -2.73
C ILE A 160 9.18 -11.14 -3.18
N ARG A 161 8.63 -9.99 -3.53
CA ARG A 161 7.29 -9.92 -4.10
C ARG A 161 7.22 -8.99 -5.30
N ALA A 162 6.29 -9.30 -6.19
CA ALA A 162 5.86 -8.40 -7.24
C ALA A 162 4.38 -8.13 -7.05
N GLU A 163 3.96 -6.86 -7.06
CA GLU A 163 2.57 -6.49 -6.83
C GLU A 163 2.12 -5.28 -7.62
N TYR A 164 0.84 -5.27 -7.96
CA TYR A 164 0.14 -4.09 -8.41
C TYR A 164 -0.64 -3.47 -7.23
N ILE A 165 -0.55 -2.16 -7.07
CA ILE A 165 -1.24 -1.39 -6.04
C ILE A 165 -1.95 -0.19 -6.66
N ASN A 166 -3.21 0.02 -6.30
CA ASN A 166 -3.98 1.23 -6.58
C ASN A 166 -4.21 1.98 -5.27
N TYR A 167 -3.75 3.23 -5.19
CA TYR A 167 -3.78 4.05 -3.97
C TYR A 167 -4.96 5.06 -3.98
N GLY A 168 -5.99 4.86 -4.78
CA GLY A 168 -7.03 5.90 -4.95
C GLY A 168 -6.46 7.23 -5.45
N GLY A 169 -7.09 8.36 -5.13
CA GLY A 169 -6.71 9.67 -5.67
C GLY A 169 -6.83 10.85 -4.71
N GLY A 170 -6.17 11.95 -5.05
CA GLY A 170 -6.17 13.18 -4.26
C GLY A 170 -6.10 14.43 -5.13
N PRO A 171 -6.64 15.57 -4.66
CA PRO A 171 -6.54 16.84 -5.36
C PRO A 171 -5.12 17.39 -5.29
N ASN A 172 -4.65 18.00 -6.37
CA ASN A 172 -3.35 18.68 -6.39
C ASN A 172 -3.48 20.13 -5.91
N ASN A 173 -2.39 20.62 -5.31
CA ASN A 173 -2.10 22.05 -5.10
C ASN A 173 -3.32 22.86 -4.60
N GLY A 174 -3.99 22.39 -3.54
CA GLY A 174 -5.01 23.20 -2.89
C GLY A 174 -6.33 23.31 -3.66
N ASN A 175 -6.67 22.32 -4.50
CA ASN A 175 -7.88 22.27 -5.36
C ASN A 175 -7.76 23.06 -6.68
N SER A 176 -6.68 22.80 -7.43
CA SER A 176 -6.45 23.33 -8.79
C SER A 176 -7.46 22.83 -9.85
N GLY A 177 -8.43 22.01 -9.46
CA GLY A 177 -9.31 21.26 -10.37
C GLY A 177 -8.63 20.06 -11.02
N VAL A 178 -7.41 19.70 -10.58
CA VAL A 178 -6.65 18.52 -11.04
C VAL A 178 -6.69 17.44 -9.97
N LEU A 179 -7.28 16.29 -10.30
CA LEU A 179 -7.24 15.08 -9.47
C LEU A 179 -6.13 14.16 -9.97
N THR A 180 -5.23 13.72 -9.09
CA THR A 180 -4.23 12.70 -9.41
C THR A 180 -4.58 11.39 -8.72
N THR A 181 -4.63 10.30 -9.47
CA THR A 181 -4.86 8.94 -8.99
C THR A 181 -3.59 8.11 -9.20
N PRO A 182 -2.74 7.93 -8.17
CA PRO A 182 -1.56 7.08 -8.26
C PRO A 182 -1.88 5.58 -8.19
N SER A 183 -1.12 4.81 -8.96
CA SER A 183 -1.03 3.34 -8.88
C SER A 183 0.41 2.91 -9.17
N ALA A 184 0.81 1.69 -8.83
CA ALA A 184 2.16 1.21 -9.10
C ALA A 184 2.22 -0.30 -9.34
N ILE A 185 3.22 -0.73 -10.13
CA ILE A 185 3.72 -2.10 -10.13
C ILE A 185 5.07 -2.09 -9.40
N MET A 186 5.16 -2.79 -8.28
CA MET A 186 6.31 -2.80 -7.39
C MET A 186 7.01 -4.15 -7.38
N ILE A 187 8.32 -4.13 -7.22
CA ILE A 187 9.13 -5.29 -6.83
C ILE A 187 9.77 -4.95 -5.49
N ASP A 188 9.37 -5.67 -4.45
CA ASP A 188 9.84 -5.46 -3.09
C ASP A 188 10.61 -6.68 -2.58
N ALA A 189 11.55 -6.43 -1.67
CA ALA A 189 12.17 -7.46 -0.85
C ALA A 189 12.02 -7.11 0.63
N GLY A 190 11.85 -8.11 1.47
CA GLY A 190 11.69 -7.92 2.91
C GLY A 190 12.33 -9.04 3.71
N TYR A 191 12.69 -8.72 4.96
CA TYR A 191 13.27 -9.65 5.93
C TYR A 191 12.41 -9.72 7.18
N VAL A 192 12.02 -10.94 7.57
CA VAL A 192 11.24 -11.25 8.77
C VAL A 192 12.18 -11.48 9.95
N PHE A 193 11.96 -10.78 11.06
CA PHE A 193 12.75 -10.85 12.30
C PHE A 193 12.26 -11.95 13.22
#